data_AF-A0A8T4PF87-F1
#
_entry.id   AF-A0A8T4PF87-F1
#
_cell.length_a   1.000
_cell.length_b   1.000
_cell.length_c   1.000
_cell.angle_alpha   90.00
_cell.angle_beta   90.00
_cell.angle_gamma   90.00
#
_symmetry.space_group_name_H-M   'P 1'
#
loop_
_entity.id
_entity.type
_entity.pdbx_description
1 polymer ?
#
loop_
_entity_poly.entity_id
_entity_poly.type
_entity_poly.pdbx_seq_one_letter_code
_entity_poly.pdbx_strand_id
1 'polypeptide(L)'
;MKFKFNIPNKITLIRVSLIPLFAIILLVKIPYKNILAAFIFGMLSISDFLDGYFARKKRQVTEFGKLIDPIADKLLISTALIFLVAQGYEGIELWMAAAIIAREAILTGIRVYLLPSKIVVPASNFGKAKTVVQSIAIVFVLLEIPFAWWAMLLAVLLTLVSGFEYLFRIRRMTGNRIVNLPNLITMARFLLVIPFVYYFLKAELHISLLIFAVIALSDKLDGISARLMNQKTELGSGLDSFTDWTLIITTFVLLVMKNYIDVLWVAALVAPSLISGILKMIYAKKLRVVPVTFIARLSVGLTYVAIIAIWIDFKYKFYLLAATLVFVYMAMIGYVIKALEIPETAKKKPVN
;
A
#
# COMPACT_ATOMS: atom_id res chain seq x y z
N MET A 1 -0.71 6.68 -26.50
CA MET A 1 -0.09 5.40 -26.12
C MET A 1 -1.03 4.30 -26.61
N LYS A 2 -0.70 3.54 -27.67
CA LYS A 2 -1.58 2.48 -28.18
C LYS A 2 -1.34 1.21 -27.35
N PHE A 3 -2.31 0.85 -26.50
CA PHE A 3 -2.27 -0.39 -25.73
C PHE A 3 -2.50 -1.59 -26.67
N LYS A 4 -1.43 -2.32 -27.03
CA LYS A 4 -1.57 -3.60 -27.72
C LYS A 4 -1.89 -4.68 -26.68
N PHE A 5 -3.07 -5.28 -26.78
CA PHE A 5 -3.47 -6.42 -25.95
C PHE A 5 -2.93 -7.72 -26.55
N ASN A 6 -2.05 -8.40 -25.80
CA ASN A 6 -1.53 -9.71 -26.17
C ASN A 6 -2.21 -10.81 -25.35
N ILE A 7 -2.01 -12.07 -25.75
CA ILE A 7 -2.53 -13.25 -25.04
C ILE A 7 -2.16 -13.24 -23.55
N PRO A 8 -0.92 -12.94 -23.13
CA PRO A 8 -0.56 -12.88 -21.71
C PRO A 8 -1.39 -11.86 -20.92
N ASN A 9 -1.63 -10.67 -21.48
CA ASN A 9 -2.44 -9.65 -20.82
C ASN A 9 -3.90 -10.10 -20.61
N LYS A 10 -4.46 -10.88 -21.54
CA LYS A 10 -5.82 -11.42 -21.41
C LYS A 10 -5.89 -12.43 -20.27
N ILE A 11 -4.87 -13.28 -20.12
CA ILE A 11 -4.83 -14.27 -19.03
C ILE A 11 -4.66 -13.57 -17.68
N THR A 12 -3.79 -12.55 -17.58
CA THR A 12 -3.69 -11.71 -16.37
C THR A 12 -5.04 -11.07 -16.01
N LEU A 13 -5.76 -10.52 -17.00
CA LEU A 13 -7.08 -9.92 -16.77
C LEU A 13 -8.13 -10.92 -16.29
N ILE A 14 -8.18 -12.10 -16.92
CA ILE A 14 -9.08 -13.18 -16.50
C ILE A 14 -8.74 -13.60 -15.07
N ARG A 15 -7.45 -13.76 -14.74
CA ARG A 15 -6.99 -14.11 -13.40
C ARG A 15 -7.45 -13.08 -12.36
N VAL A 16 -7.25 -11.80 -12.63
CA VAL A 16 -7.71 -10.70 -11.76
C VAL A 16 -9.23 -10.73 -11.59
N SER A 17 -9.99 -11.01 -12.65
CA SER A 17 -11.45 -11.15 -12.55
C SER A 17 -11.92 -12.37 -11.75
N LEU A 18 -11.06 -13.39 -11.58
CA LEU A 18 -11.35 -14.60 -10.80
C LEU A 18 -10.98 -14.44 -9.31
N ILE A 19 -10.21 -13.41 -8.92
CA ILE A 19 -9.89 -13.14 -7.51
C ILE A 19 -11.17 -12.88 -6.67
N PRO A 20 -12.14 -12.06 -7.13
CA PRO A 20 -13.42 -11.92 -6.44
C PRO A 20 -14.18 -13.23 -6.24
N LEU A 21 -14.13 -14.13 -7.24
CA LEU A 21 -14.76 -15.45 -7.12
C LEU A 21 -14.12 -16.28 -5.99
N PHE A 22 -12.77 -16.30 -5.94
CA PHE A 22 -12.04 -16.93 -4.84
C PHE A 22 -12.42 -16.34 -3.47
N ALA A 23 -12.51 -15.01 -3.37
CA ALA A 23 -12.92 -14.32 -2.16
C ALA A 23 -14.35 -14.67 -1.73
N ILE A 24 -15.30 -14.72 -2.68
CA ILE A 24 -16.68 -15.13 -2.42
C ILE A 24 -16.72 -16.55 -1.87
N ILE A 25 -15.96 -17.48 -2.46
CA ILE A 25 -15.92 -18.87 -1.97
C ILE A 25 -15.44 -18.93 -0.52
N LEU A 26 -14.50 -18.09 -0.10
CA LEU A 26 -14.09 -18.02 1.30
C LEU A 26 -15.18 -17.49 2.24
N LEU A 27 -16.16 -16.74 1.74
CA LEU A 27 -17.26 -16.18 2.54
C LEU A 27 -18.49 -17.09 2.62
N VAL A 28 -18.76 -17.91 1.59
CA VAL A 28 -19.97 -18.73 1.51
C VAL A 28 -19.82 -20.00 2.35
N LYS A 29 -20.91 -20.40 3.03
CA LYS A 29 -20.99 -21.66 3.77
C LYS A 29 -21.42 -22.81 2.86
N ILE A 30 -20.46 -23.45 2.19
CA ILE A 30 -20.66 -24.66 1.37
C ILE A 30 -19.82 -25.83 1.90
N PRO A 31 -20.24 -27.09 1.69
CA PRO A 31 -19.40 -28.25 1.98
C PRO A 31 -18.10 -28.20 1.17
N TYR A 32 -17.00 -28.69 1.73
CA TYR A 32 -15.67 -28.73 1.10
C TYR A 32 -15.11 -27.37 0.63
N LYS A 33 -15.61 -26.26 1.19
CA LYS A 33 -15.17 -24.87 0.89
C LYS A 33 -13.65 -24.74 0.84
N ASN A 34 -12.96 -25.26 1.85
CA ASN A 34 -11.52 -25.17 2.03
C ASN A 34 -10.75 -25.85 0.89
N ILE A 35 -11.18 -27.05 0.48
CA ILE A 35 -10.58 -27.79 -0.63
C ILE A 35 -10.80 -27.06 -1.95
N LEU A 36 -12.02 -26.59 -2.20
CA LEU A 36 -12.34 -25.81 -3.40
C LEU A 36 -11.54 -24.51 -3.47
N ALA A 37 -11.44 -23.79 -2.35
CA ALA A 37 -10.65 -22.57 -2.25
C ALA A 37 -9.16 -22.81 -2.50
N ALA A 38 -8.60 -23.88 -1.92
CA ALA A 38 -7.21 -24.29 -2.15
C ALA A 38 -6.96 -24.67 -3.62
N PHE A 39 -7.90 -25.39 -4.25
CA PHE A 39 -7.83 -25.76 -5.66
C PHE A 39 -7.83 -24.51 -6.57
N ILE A 40 -8.77 -23.60 -6.36
CA ILE A 40 -8.87 -22.36 -7.14
C ILE A 40 -7.64 -21.48 -6.93
N PHE A 41 -7.20 -21.30 -5.68
CA PHE A 41 -5.99 -20.53 -5.38
C PHE A 41 -4.75 -21.14 -6.04
N GLY A 42 -4.61 -22.46 -5.99
CA GLY A 42 -3.53 -23.20 -6.63
C GLY A 42 -3.54 -23.02 -8.15
N MET A 43 -4.69 -23.19 -8.80
CA MET A 43 -4.84 -22.93 -10.23
C MET A 43 -4.47 -21.50 -10.62
N LEU A 44 -4.96 -20.50 -9.88
CA LEU A 44 -4.65 -19.10 -10.13
C LEU A 44 -3.15 -18.80 -9.93
N SER A 45 -2.53 -19.37 -8.89
CA SER A 45 -1.10 -19.21 -8.61
C SER A 45 -0.21 -19.86 -9.68
N ILE A 46 -0.58 -21.03 -10.19
CA ILE A 46 0.16 -21.72 -11.25
C ILE A 46 -0.01 -20.98 -12.58
N SER A 47 -1.21 -20.45 -12.86
CA SER A 47 -1.48 -19.70 -14.10
C SER A 47 -0.54 -18.50 -14.27
N ASP A 48 -0.19 -17.81 -13.18
CA ASP A 48 0.77 -16.70 -13.18
C ASP A 48 2.16 -17.12 -13.65
N PHE A 49 2.67 -18.22 -13.09
CA PHE A 49 3.97 -18.74 -13.46
C PHE A 49 4.04 -19.09 -14.95
N LEU A 50 2.98 -19.71 -15.47
CA LEU A 50 2.87 -20.10 -16.88
C LEU A 50 2.79 -18.87 -17.79
N ASP A 51 1.99 -17.86 -17.45
CA ASP A 51 1.87 -16.61 -18.23
C ASP A 51 3.21 -15.89 -18.36
N GLY A 52 3.91 -15.74 -17.23
CA GLY A 52 5.24 -15.13 -17.19
C GLY A 52 6.26 -15.94 -17.99
N TYR A 53 6.15 -17.27 -18.02
CA TYR A 53 6.98 -18.13 -18.86
C TYR A 53 6.69 -17.93 -20.35
N PHE A 54 5.42 -17.96 -20.76
CA PHE A 54 5.02 -17.81 -22.17
C PHE A 54 5.30 -16.39 -22.71
N ALA A 55 5.09 -15.34 -21.91
CA ALA A 55 5.37 -13.97 -22.31
C ALA A 55 6.87 -13.76 -22.61
N ARG A 56 7.74 -14.33 -21.78
CA ARG A 56 9.20 -14.31 -21.97
C ARG A 56 9.64 -15.12 -23.19
N LYS A 57 9.06 -16.32 -23.38
CA LYS A 57 9.38 -17.20 -24.51
C LYS A 57 8.93 -16.63 -25.85
N LYS A 58 7.77 -15.94 -25.90
CA LYS A 58 7.22 -15.35 -27.13
C LYS A 58 7.65 -13.91 -27.39
N ARG A 59 8.49 -13.30 -26.53
CA ARG A 59 8.91 -11.88 -26.60
C ARG A 59 7.73 -10.88 -26.68
N GLN A 60 6.57 -11.25 -26.14
CA GLN A 60 5.32 -10.47 -26.22
C GLN A 60 5.12 -9.53 -25.04
N VAL A 61 6.19 -8.85 -24.59
CA VAL A 61 6.14 -7.95 -23.42
C VAL A 61 5.57 -6.60 -23.84
N THR A 62 4.52 -6.14 -23.14
CA THR A 62 3.87 -4.85 -23.39
C THR A 62 4.09 -3.87 -22.24
N GLU A 63 4.06 -2.57 -22.49
CA GLU A 63 4.16 -1.55 -21.42
C GLU A 63 2.98 -1.61 -20.43
N PHE A 64 1.80 -2.02 -20.90
CA PHE A 64 0.64 -2.27 -20.03
C PHE A 64 0.86 -3.46 -19.11
N GLY A 65 1.32 -4.59 -19.65
CA GLY A 65 1.66 -5.78 -18.86
C GLY A 65 2.72 -5.47 -17.81
N LYS A 66 3.79 -4.75 -18.16
CA LYS A 66 4.82 -4.33 -17.20
C LYS A 66 4.29 -3.55 -15.99
N LEU A 67 3.18 -2.83 -16.14
CA LEU A 67 2.53 -2.08 -15.06
C LEU A 67 1.53 -2.94 -14.28
N ILE A 68 0.68 -3.69 -14.98
CA ILE A 68 -0.42 -4.46 -14.38
C ILE A 68 0.06 -5.76 -13.75
N ASP A 69 1.00 -6.47 -14.38
CA ASP A 69 1.47 -7.78 -13.90
C ASP A 69 2.00 -7.69 -12.46
N PRO A 70 2.91 -6.75 -12.09
CA PRO A 70 3.37 -6.64 -10.71
C PRO A 70 2.26 -6.35 -9.68
N ILE A 71 1.16 -5.70 -10.11
CA ILE A 71 0.03 -5.39 -9.24
C ILE A 71 -0.84 -6.65 -9.10
N ALA A 72 -1.24 -7.26 -10.23
CA ALA A 72 -2.07 -8.45 -10.28
C ALA A 72 -1.47 -9.62 -9.49
N ASP A 73 -0.17 -9.86 -9.62
CA ASP A 73 0.55 -10.94 -8.92
C ASP A 73 0.44 -10.81 -7.39
N LYS A 74 0.34 -9.59 -6.89
CA LYS A 74 0.25 -9.30 -5.45
C LYS A 74 -1.18 -9.19 -4.95
N LEU A 75 -2.15 -8.94 -5.83
CA LEU A 75 -3.56 -8.92 -5.46
C LEU A 75 -4.02 -10.30 -4.95
N LEU A 76 -3.73 -11.39 -5.67
CA LEU A 76 -4.20 -12.73 -5.27
C LEU A 76 -3.70 -13.13 -3.87
N ILE A 77 -2.38 -12.99 -3.63
CA ILE A 77 -1.77 -13.29 -2.33
C ILE A 77 -2.35 -12.38 -1.25
N SER A 78 -2.44 -11.07 -1.50
CA SER A 78 -2.98 -10.12 -0.52
C SER A 78 -4.44 -10.43 -0.18
N THR A 79 -5.28 -10.73 -1.18
CA THR A 79 -6.67 -11.13 -0.98
C THR A 79 -6.75 -12.40 -0.14
N ALA A 80 -5.96 -13.43 -0.45
CA ALA A 80 -5.95 -14.65 0.34
C ALA A 80 -5.58 -14.37 1.80
N LEU A 81 -4.48 -13.66 2.05
CA LEU A 81 -4.03 -13.36 3.41
C LEU A 81 -5.07 -12.54 4.20
N ILE A 82 -5.69 -11.52 3.57
CA ILE A 82 -6.73 -10.69 4.21
C ILE A 82 -7.93 -11.55 4.60
N PHE A 83 -8.45 -12.35 3.67
CA PHE A 83 -9.65 -13.15 3.93
C PHE A 83 -9.38 -14.29 4.92
N LEU A 84 -8.21 -14.93 4.86
CA LEU A 84 -7.83 -15.96 5.83
C LEU A 84 -7.80 -15.40 7.26
N VAL A 85 -7.20 -14.22 7.46
CA VAL A 85 -7.19 -13.55 8.76
C VAL A 85 -8.61 -13.12 9.16
N ALA A 86 -9.37 -12.51 8.24
CA ALA A 86 -10.70 -11.99 8.53
C ALA A 86 -11.73 -13.09 8.86
N GLN A 87 -11.56 -14.29 8.29
CA GLN A 87 -12.39 -15.46 8.57
C GLN A 87 -11.89 -16.26 9.78
N GLY A 88 -10.77 -15.87 10.40
CA GLY A 88 -10.24 -16.50 11.61
C GLY A 88 -9.61 -17.86 11.38
N TYR A 89 -9.01 -18.12 10.21
CA TYR A 89 -8.30 -19.38 9.96
C TYR A 89 -7.11 -19.54 10.91
N GLU A 90 -6.93 -20.76 11.42
CA GLU A 90 -5.76 -21.11 12.20
C GLU A 90 -4.51 -21.21 11.29
N GLY A 91 -3.34 -20.87 11.83
CA GLY A 91 -2.08 -20.91 11.08
C GLY A 91 -1.69 -19.60 10.37
N ILE A 92 -2.47 -18.53 10.52
CA ILE A 92 -2.08 -17.20 10.09
C ILE A 92 -2.50 -16.15 11.11
N GLU A 93 -1.55 -15.28 11.46
CA GLU A 93 -1.82 -14.14 12.33
C GLU A 93 -1.84 -12.84 11.53
N LEU A 94 -2.58 -11.85 12.04
CA LEU A 94 -2.73 -10.54 11.40
C LEU A 94 -1.37 -9.88 11.11
N TRP A 95 -0.41 -9.98 12.03
CA TRP A 95 0.92 -9.39 11.83
C TRP A 95 1.69 -10.08 10.68
N MET A 96 1.51 -11.39 10.47
CA MET A 96 2.14 -12.15 9.39
C MET A 96 1.60 -11.70 8.03
N ALA A 97 0.27 -11.69 7.89
CA ALA A 97 -0.42 -11.25 6.69
C ALA A 97 0.00 -9.82 6.32
N ALA A 98 -0.06 -8.94 7.31
CA ALA A 98 0.23 -7.54 7.11
C ALA A 98 1.72 -7.30 6.77
N ALA A 99 2.66 -7.98 7.44
CA ALA A 99 4.09 -7.91 7.11
C ALA A 99 4.38 -8.29 5.64
N ILE A 100 3.73 -9.36 5.16
CA ILE A 100 3.83 -9.77 3.75
C ILE A 100 3.26 -8.70 2.83
N ILE A 101 2.01 -8.28 3.06
CA ILE A 101 1.30 -7.32 2.20
C ILE A 101 2.04 -5.99 2.12
N ALA A 102 2.44 -5.43 3.26
CA ALA A 102 3.08 -4.12 3.30
C ALA A 102 4.45 -4.13 2.62
N ARG A 103 5.26 -5.17 2.85
CA ARG A 103 6.54 -5.36 2.17
C ARG A 103 6.31 -5.47 0.66
N GLU A 104 5.34 -6.27 0.20
CA GLU A 104 5.03 -6.41 -1.22
C GLU A 104 4.54 -5.11 -1.86
N ALA A 105 3.71 -4.34 -1.16
CA ALA A 105 3.25 -3.03 -1.60
C ALA A 105 4.41 -2.05 -1.80
N ILE A 106 5.32 -1.94 -0.82
CA ILE A 106 6.52 -1.09 -0.91
C ILE A 106 7.34 -1.45 -2.16
N LEU A 107 7.72 -2.71 -2.33
CA LEU A 107 8.61 -3.08 -3.45
C LEU A 107 7.92 -2.97 -4.80
N THR A 108 6.62 -3.23 -4.86
CA THR A 108 5.82 -3.03 -6.08
C THR A 108 5.77 -1.56 -6.44
N GLY A 109 5.53 -0.67 -5.46
CA GLY A 109 5.60 0.78 -5.65
C GLY A 109 6.95 1.26 -6.17
N ILE A 110 8.05 0.80 -5.57
CA ILE A 110 9.41 1.11 -6.04
C ILE A 110 9.63 0.61 -7.47
N ARG A 111 9.17 -0.60 -7.80
CA ARG A 111 9.27 -1.15 -9.16
C ARG A 111 8.51 -0.30 -10.16
N VAL A 112 7.28 0.10 -9.84
CA VAL A 112 6.45 0.96 -10.70
C VAL A 112 7.12 2.33 -10.90
N TYR A 113 7.69 2.91 -9.85
CA TYR A 113 8.45 4.16 -9.93
C TYR A 113 9.68 4.06 -10.85
N LEU A 114 10.33 2.89 -10.89
CA LEU A 114 11.52 2.64 -11.72
C LEU A 114 11.21 2.38 -13.21
N LEU A 115 9.96 2.05 -13.56
CA LEU A 115 9.58 1.71 -14.95
C LEU A 115 9.94 2.81 -15.97
N PRO A 116 9.68 4.10 -15.74
CA PRO A 116 10.01 5.16 -16.70
C PRO A 116 11.52 5.33 -16.91
N SER A 117 12.33 5.02 -15.89
CA SER A 117 13.79 5.09 -15.96
C SER A 117 14.42 3.89 -16.69
N LYS A 118 13.61 2.92 -17.15
CA LYS A 118 14.06 1.68 -17.80
C LYS A 118 15.01 0.83 -16.93
N ILE A 119 15.03 1.07 -15.62
CA ILE A 119 15.83 0.29 -14.67
C ILE A 119 15.01 -0.95 -14.31
N VAL A 120 15.44 -2.11 -14.81
CA VAL A 120 14.79 -3.39 -14.53
C VAL A 120 15.64 -4.16 -13.53
N VAL A 121 15.08 -4.38 -12.34
CA VAL A 121 15.71 -5.20 -11.31
C VAL A 121 15.31 -6.67 -11.54
N PRO A 122 16.25 -7.56 -11.89
CA PRO A 122 15.93 -8.97 -12.15
C PRO A 122 15.43 -9.65 -10.87
N ALA A 123 14.56 -10.64 -11.03
CA ALA A 123 14.07 -11.45 -9.91
C ALA A 123 15.21 -12.28 -9.31
N SER A 124 15.44 -12.16 -8.01
CA SER A 124 16.42 -12.96 -7.29
C SER A 124 15.89 -14.35 -6.94
N ASN A 125 16.78 -15.27 -6.57
CA ASN A 125 16.39 -16.60 -6.11
C ASN A 125 15.54 -16.53 -4.84
N PHE A 126 15.88 -15.65 -3.89
CA PHE A 126 15.03 -15.40 -2.72
C PHE A 126 13.67 -14.81 -3.11
N GLY A 127 13.63 -13.94 -4.13
CA GLY A 127 12.38 -13.40 -4.67
C GLY A 127 11.48 -14.44 -5.33
N LYS A 128 12.04 -15.53 -5.87
CA LYS A 128 11.26 -16.68 -6.38
C LYS A 128 10.83 -17.60 -5.24
N ALA A 129 11.77 -17.93 -4.34
CA ALA A 129 11.52 -18.80 -3.20
C ALA A 129 10.41 -18.26 -2.31
N LYS A 130 10.41 -16.96 -1.98
CA LYS A 130 9.35 -16.35 -1.17
C LYS A 130 7.96 -16.60 -1.76
N THR A 131 7.80 -16.54 -3.08
CA THR A 131 6.49 -16.60 -3.73
C THR A 131 5.97 -18.02 -3.73
N VAL A 132 6.85 -18.99 -3.97
CA VAL A 132 6.52 -20.41 -3.82
C VAL A 132 6.12 -20.72 -2.38
N VAL A 133 6.92 -20.29 -1.40
CA VAL A 133 6.64 -20.57 0.02
C VAL A 133 5.37 -19.86 0.49
N GLN A 134 5.11 -18.62 0.07
CA GLN A 134 3.84 -17.92 0.37
C GLN A 134 2.63 -18.69 -0.17
N SER A 135 2.68 -19.11 -1.44
CA SER A 135 1.58 -19.88 -2.04
C SER A 135 1.36 -21.21 -1.33
N ILE A 136 2.43 -21.93 -0.96
CA ILE A 136 2.33 -23.18 -0.19
C ILE A 136 1.73 -22.91 1.19
N ALA A 137 2.21 -21.89 1.90
CA ALA A 137 1.72 -21.55 3.24
C ALA A 137 0.23 -21.20 3.21
N ILE A 138 -0.24 -20.45 2.21
CA ILE A 138 -1.66 -20.14 2.02
C ILE A 138 -2.47 -21.41 1.80
N VAL A 139 -2.00 -22.34 0.96
CA VAL A 139 -2.67 -23.63 0.76
C VAL A 139 -2.71 -24.45 2.05
N PHE A 140 -1.64 -24.44 2.85
CA PHE A 140 -1.61 -25.14 4.12
C PHE A 140 -2.61 -24.57 5.12
N VAL A 141 -2.74 -23.24 5.19
CA VAL A 141 -3.76 -22.58 6.01
C VAL A 141 -5.17 -22.94 5.52
N LEU A 142 -5.41 -22.87 4.21
CA LEU A 142 -6.71 -23.22 3.62
C LEU A 142 -7.13 -24.66 3.91
N LEU A 143 -6.17 -25.59 3.89
CA LEU A 143 -6.41 -27.01 4.15
C LEU A 143 -6.24 -27.41 5.63
N GLU A 144 -6.05 -26.44 6.52
CA GLU A 144 -5.90 -26.66 7.98
C GLU A 144 -4.80 -27.67 8.32
N ILE A 145 -3.68 -27.62 7.59
CA ILE A 145 -2.55 -28.52 7.80
C ILE A 145 -1.84 -28.15 9.13
N PRO A 146 -1.48 -29.13 10.00
CA PRO A 146 -0.97 -28.85 11.35
C PRO A 146 0.27 -27.94 11.46
N PHE A 147 1.06 -27.80 10.39
CA PHE A 147 2.27 -26.96 10.33
C PHE A 147 2.10 -25.68 9.50
N ALA A 148 0.85 -25.31 9.20
CA ALA A 148 0.52 -24.11 8.43
C ALA A 148 1.12 -22.83 9.05
N TRP A 149 1.10 -22.71 10.38
CA TRP A 149 1.67 -21.57 11.09
C TRP A 149 3.18 -21.41 10.83
N TRP A 150 3.93 -22.51 10.93
CA TRP A 150 5.39 -22.51 10.68
C TRP A 150 5.71 -22.22 9.21
N ALA A 151 4.91 -22.75 8.28
CA ALA A 151 5.04 -22.45 6.86
C ALA A 151 4.77 -20.96 6.59
N MET A 152 3.77 -20.37 7.23
CA MET A 152 3.46 -18.94 7.12
C MET A 152 4.57 -18.08 7.73
N LEU A 153 5.12 -18.46 8.88
CA LEU A 153 6.28 -17.79 9.47
C LEU A 153 7.49 -17.82 8.54
N LEU A 154 7.79 -18.97 7.93
CA LEU A 154 8.86 -19.09 6.94
C LEU A 154 8.59 -18.19 5.71
N ALA A 155 7.33 -18.11 5.26
CA ALA A 155 6.93 -17.21 4.19
C ALA A 155 7.21 -15.75 4.55
N VAL A 156 6.89 -15.32 5.78
CA VAL A 156 7.21 -13.98 6.28
C VAL A 156 8.72 -13.74 6.27
N LEU A 157 9.52 -14.64 6.86
CA LEU A 157 10.98 -14.50 6.93
C LEU A 157 11.61 -14.37 5.54
N LEU A 158 11.25 -15.24 4.60
CA LEU A 158 11.73 -15.16 3.21
C LEU A 158 11.28 -13.87 2.53
N THR A 159 10.07 -13.39 2.83
CA THR A 159 9.56 -12.12 2.31
C THR A 159 10.41 -10.96 2.80
N LEU A 160 10.76 -10.91 4.08
CA LEU A 160 11.62 -9.87 4.64
C LEU A 160 13.04 -9.94 4.06
N VAL A 161 13.68 -11.12 4.06
CA VAL A 161 15.04 -11.33 3.54
C VAL A 161 15.15 -10.92 2.08
N SER A 162 14.25 -11.42 1.24
CA SER A 162 14.19 -11.01 -0.17
C SER A 162 13.88 -9.52 -0.35
N GLY A 163 13.28 -8.88 0.66
CA GLY A 163 12.99 -7.45 0.69
C GLY A 163 14.27 -6.65 0.80
N PHE A 164 15.05 -6.95 1.83
CA PHE A 164 16.37 -6.36 2.04
C PHE A 164 17.31 -6.61 0.88
N GLU A 165 17.36 -7.85 0.35
CA GLU A 165 18.19 -8.18 -0.81
C GLU A 165 17.82 -7.32 -2.03
N TYR A 166 16.52 -7.13 -2.30
CA TYR A 166 16.06 -6.33 -3.42
C TYR A 166 16.40 -4.85 -3.26
N LEU A 167 16.23 -4.28 -2.06
CA LEU A 167 16.64 -2.90 -1.77
C LEU A 167 18.15 -2.71 -1.93
N PHE A 168 18.95 -3.68 -1.47
CA PHE A 168 20.41 -3.64 -1.65
C PHE A 168 20.82 -3.69 -3.13
N ARG A 169 20.15 -4.51 -3.95
CA ARG A 169 20.36 -4.53 -5.40
C ARG A 169 19.99 -3.20 -6.05
N ILE A 170 18.87 -2.59 -5.67
CA ILE A 170 18.49 -1.25 -6.14
C ILE A 170 19.54 -0.23 -5.75
N ARG A 171 19.98 -0.22 -4.49
CA ARG A 171 21.01 0.71 -4.03
C ARG A 171 22.30 0.58 -4.83
N ARG A 172 22.71 -0.64 -5.18
CA ARG A 172 23.87 -0.87 -6.05
C ARG A 172 23.68 -0.32 -7.47
N MET A 173 22.47 -0.39 -8.01
CA MET A 173 22.16 0.11 -9.37
C MET A 173 21.94 1.63 -9.42
N THR A 174 21.38 2.23 -8.36
CA THR A 174 20.91 3.63 -8.37
C THR A 174 21.68 4.54 -7.41
N GLY A 175 22.64 4.00 -6.67
CA GLY A 175 23.24 4.67 -5.53
C GLY A 175 22.20 5.07 -4.49
N ASN A 176 22.40 6.22 -3.85
CA ASN A 176 21.51 6.78 -2.82
C ASN A 176 20.30 7.54 -3.41
N ARG A 177 20.00 7.42 -4.72
CA ARG A 177 18.86 8.12 -5.34
C ARG A 177 17.50 7.55 -4.92
N ILE A 178 17.46 6.28 -4.52
CA ILE A 178 16.23 5.56 -4.17
C ILE A 178 16.31 5.05 -2.75
N VAL A 179 17.34 4.28 -2.45
CA VAL A 179 17.57 3.74 -1.12
C VAL A 179 18.50 4.69 -0.38
N ASN A 180 17.91 5.64 0.33
CA ASN A 180 18.58 6.60 1.20
C ASN A 180 17.89 6.68 2.55
N LEU A 181 18.51 7.38 3.50
CA LEU A 181 18.00 7.45 4.87
C LEU A 181 16.57 8.02 4.95
N PRO A 182 16.22 9.15 4.29
CA PRO A 182 14.84 9.65 4.31
C PRO A 182 13.84 8.62 3.82
N ASN A 183 14.07 8.01 2.66
CA ASN A 183 13.15 7.03 2.09
C ASN A 183 13.05 5.76 2.94
N LEU A 184 14.14 5.34 3.60
CA LEU A 184 14.11 4.20 4.52
C LEU A 184 13.29 4.52 5.78
N ILE A 185 13.36 5.75 6.31
CA ILE A 185 12.51 6.19 7.42
C ILE A 185 11.03 6.15 6.99
N THR A 186 10.69 6.72 5.84
CA THR A 186 9.32 6.69 5.31
C THR A 186 8.82 5.26 5.07
N MET A 187 9.66 4.38 4.55
CA MET A 187 9.32 2.96 4.37
C MET A 187 9.11 2.25 5.72
N ALA A 188 9.93 2.53 6.73
CA ALA A 188 9.76 1.99 8.07
C ALA A 188 8.46 2.51 8.71
N ARG A 189 8.13 3.80 8.54
CA ARG A 189 6.86 4.40 8.94
C ARG A 189 5.66 3.66 8.37
N PHE A 190 5.70 3.38 7.07
CA PHE A 190 4.65 2.61 6.41
C PHE A 190 4.50 1.21 7.02
N LEU A 191 5.61 0.54 7.33
CA LEU A 191 5.57 -0.78 7.98
C LEU A 191 5.00 -0.72 9.41
N LEU A 192 5.19 0.37 10.14
CA LEU A 192 4.66 0.56 11.49
C LEU A 192 3.12 0.70 11.52
N VAL A 193 2.46 1.00 10.40
CA VAL A 193 0.99 1.00 10.31
C VAL A 193 0.42 -0.38 10.68
N ILE A 194 1.16 -1.45 10.41
CA ILE A 194 0.76 -2.83 10.68
C ILE A 194 0.66 -3.12 12.18
N PRO A 195 1.73 -3.00 13.00
CA PRO A 195 1.62 -3.21 14.43
C PRO A 195 0.66 -2.19 15.06
N PHE A 196 0.58 -0.96 14.54
CA PHE A 196 -0.44 0.00 14.95
C PHE A 196 -1.86 -0.58 14.87
N VAL A 197 -2.25 -1.12 13.70
CA VAL A 197 -3.54 -1.79 13.47
C VAL A 197 -3.72 -2.98 14.40
N TYR A 198 -2.69 -3.82 14.53
CA TYR A 198 -2.74 -5.04 15.35
C TYR A 198 -3.06 -4.73 16.81
N TYR A 199 -2.28 -3.84 17.43
CA TYR A 199 -2.49 -3.45 18.83
C TYR A 199 -3.79 -2.68 19.04
N PHE A 200 -4.22 -1.88 18.05
CA PHE A 200 -5.51 -1.21 18.09
C PHE A 200 -6.67 -2.22 18.14
N LEU A 201 -6.64 -3.23 17.28
CA LEU A 201 -7.69 -4.24 17.20
C LEU A 201 -7.74 -5.12 18.46
N LYS A 202 -6.58 -5.38 19.09
CA LYS A 202 -6.44 -6.05 20.39
C LYS A 202 -6.87 -5.20 21.60
N ALA A 203 -7.31 -3.96 21.39
CA ALA A 203 -7.66 -3.00 22.45
C ALA A 203 -6.48 -2.64 23.39
N GLU A 204 -5.24 -2.84 22.94
CA GLU A 204 -4.03 -2.39 23.64
C GLU A 204 -3.74 -0.93 23.24
N LEU A 205 -4.64 -0.03 23.67
CA LEU A 205 -4.70 1.35 23.17
C LEU A 205 -3.42 2.15 23.45
N HIS A 206 -2.75 1.91 24.58
CA HIS A 206 -1.50 2.60 24.92
C HIS A 206 -0.36 2.30 23.94
N ILE A 207 -0.19 1.02 23.57
CA ILE A 207 0.86 0.61 22.62
C ILE A 207 0.52 1.13 21.23
N SER A 208 -0.75 1.03 20.83
CA SER A 208 -1.19 1.57 19.54
C SER A 208 -1.00 3.09 19.45
N LEU A 209 -1.31 3.85 20.52
CA LEU A 209 -1.05 5.30 20.61
C LEU A 209 0.44 5.62 20.48
N LEU A 210 1.29 4.84 21.16
CA LEU A 210 2.74 5.00 21.08
C LEU A 210 3.23 4.79 19.65
N ILE A 211 2.78 3.72 18.98
CA ILE A 211 3.17 3.46 17.59
C ILE A 211 2.66 4.57 16.67
N PHE A 212 1.41 5.00 16.83
CA PHE A 212 0.84 6.12 16.07
C PHE A 212 1.67 7.40 16.22
N ALA A 213 2.06 7.73 17.45
CA ALA A 213 2.93 8.87 17.74
C ALA A 213 4.31 8.72 17.09
N VAL A 214 4.91 7.52 17.14
CA VAL A 214 6.18 7.23 16.46
C VAL A 214 6.06 7.46 14.95
N ILE A 215 4.98 6.98 14.31
CA ILE A 215 4.76 7.18 12.87
C ILE A 215 4.59 8.67 12.55
N ALA A 216 3.80 9.41 13.34
CA ALA A 216 3.54 10.82 13.13
C ALA A 216 4.77 11.71 13.40
N LEU A 217 5.61 11.36 14.37
CA LEU A 217 6.82 12.12 14.71
C LEU A 217 7.95 11.86 13.72
N SER A 218 8.07 10.63 13.21
CA SER A 218 9.11 10.27 12.23
C SER A 218 8.90 10.93 10.86
N ASP A 219 7.70 11.45 10.58
CA ASP A 219 7.41 12.37 9.46
C ASP A 219 8.27 13.63 9.46
N LYS A 220 8.58 14.15 10.66
CA LYS A 220 9.50 15.28 10.74
C LYS A 220 10.93 14.82 10.49
N LEU A 221 11.28 13.59 10.85
CA LEU A 221 12.63 13.06 10.74
C LEU A 221 13.04 12.77 9.29
N ASP A 222 12.16 12.22 8.46
CA ASP A 222 12.46 12.05 7.03
C ASP A 222 12.58 13.42 6.31
N GLY A 223 11.72 14.39 6.62
CA GLY A 223 11.80 15.75 6.07
C GLY A 223 13.03 16.54 6.56
N ILE A 224 13.47 16.33 7.80
CA ILE A 224 14.72 16.91 8.32
C ILE A 224 15.94 16.23 7.68
N SER A 225 15.98 14.90 7.66
CA SER A 225 17.10 14.15 7.08
C SER A 225 17.26 14.43 5.58
N ALA A 226 16.16 14.58 4.83
CA ALA A 226 16.20 14.94 3.41
C ALA A 226 16.83 16.33 3.18
N ARG A 227 16.58 17.29 4.07
CA ARG A 227 17.16 18.64 4.01
C ARG A 227 18.64 18.65 4.43
N LEU A 228 18.96 17.99 5.55
CA LEU A 228 20.32 17.92 6.07
C LEU A 228 21.28 17.19 5.12
N MET A 229 20.82 16.11 4.50
CA MET A 229 21.64 15.29 3.61
C MET A 229 21.55 15.71 2.13
N ASN A 230 20.78 16.75 1.81
CA ASN A 230 20.46 17.17 0.44
C ASN A 230 19.98 16.01 -0.47
N GLN A 231 19.14 15.13 0.09
CA GLN A 231 18.68 13.87 -0.51
C GLN A 231 17.17 13.86 -0.76
N LYS A 232 16.60 15.01 -1.15
CA LYS A 232 15.17 15.09 -1.48
C LYS A 232 14.90 14.40 -2.81
N THR A 233 14.05 13.37 -2.81
CA THR A 233 13.75 12.56 -4.01
C THR A 233 12.26 12.62 -4.36
N GLU A 234 11.92 12.52 -5.65
CA GLU A 234 10.51 12.44 -6.08
C GLU A 234 9.81 11.20 -5.52
N LEU A 235 10.53 10.06 -5.43
CA LEU A 235 10.02 8.85 -4.79
C LEU A 235 9.71 9.09 -3.31
N GLY A 236 10.64 9.70 -2.57
CA GLY A 236 10.47 9.99 -1.15
C GLY A 236 9.22 10.83 -0.88
N SER A 237 9.04 11.92 -1.64
CA SER A 237 7.83 12.75 -1.52
C SER A 237 6.54 11.98 -1.84
N GLY A 238 6.59 11.05 -2.81
CA GLY A 238 5.44 10.21 -3.15
C GLY A 238 5.12 9.15 -2.09
N LEU A 239 6.14 8.47 -1.58
CA LEU A 239 6.02 7.48 -0.50
C LEU A 239 5.52 8.13 0.79
N ASP A 240 5.99 9.33 1.09
CA ASP A 240 5.61 10.10 2.27
C ASP A 240 4.12 10.43 2.25
N SER A 241 3.66 11.07 1.17
CA SER A 241 2.23 11.36 0.96
C SER A 241 1.36 10.10 0.99
N PHE A 242 1.86 8.97 0.47
CA PHE A 242 1.14 7.70 0.49
C PHE A 242 1.07 7.10 1.90
N THR A 243 2.14 7.21 2.68
CA THR A 243 2.23 6.69 4.05
C THR A 243 1.29 7.45 4.97
N ASP A 244 1.28 8.79 4.90
CA ASP A 244 0.35 9.63 5.65
C ASP A 244 -1.11 9.30 5.34
N TRP A 245 -1.44 9.20 4.05
CA TRP A 245 -2.78 8.86 3.61
C TRP A 245 -3.21 7.48 4.11
N THR A 246 -2.30 6.51 4.04
CA THR A 246 -2.55 5.14 4.54
C THR A 246 -2.81 5.16 6.03
N LEU A 247 -1.96 5.84 6.82
CA LEU A 247 -2.13 5.94 8.28
C LEU A 247 -3.48 6.58 8.63
N ILE A 248 -3.81 7.74 8.04
CA ILE A 248 -5.03 8.49 8.35
C ILE A 248 -6.28 7.66 8.03
N ILE A 249 -6.37 7.09 6.82
CA ILE A 249 -7.51 6.25 6.44
C ILE A 249 -7.62 5.05 7.36
N THR A 250 -6.50 4.36 7.60
CA THR A 250 -6.48 3.18 8.45
C THR A 250 -6.99 3.52 9.84
N THR A 251 -6.51 4.61 10.44
CA THR A 251 -6.98 5.05 11.76
C THR A 251 -8.46 5.37 11.77
N PHE A 252 -8.99 6.07 10.77
CA PHE A 252 -10.42 6.38 10.70
C PHE A 252 -11.29 5.12 10.55
N VAL A 253 -10.87 4.17 9.70
CA VAL A 253 -11.55 2.88 9.57
C VAL A 253 -11.56 2.13 10.90
N LEU A 254 -10.43 2.09 11.59
CA LEU A 254 -10.32 1.45 12.90
C LEU A 254 -11.22 2.10 13.96
N LEU A 255 -11.31 3.44 13.97
CA LEU A 255 -12.19 4.18 14.87
C LEU A 255 -13.67 3.84 14.62
N VAL A 256 -14.09 3.69 13.35
CA VAL A 256 -15.44 3.23 13.01
C VAL A 256 -15.67 1.78 13.43
N MET A 257 -14.72 0.89 13.15
CA MET A 257 -14.83 -0.53 13.51
C MET A 257 -14.98 -0.76 15.01
N LYS A 258 -14.41 0.12 15.84
CA LYS A 258 -14.54 0.10 17.30
C LYS A 258 -15.67 1.02 17.81
N ASN A 259 -16.53 1.53 16.93
CA ASN A 259 -17.68 2.39 17.25
C ASN A 259 -17.33 3.70 17.97
N TYR A 260 -16.13 4.26 17.77
CA TYR A 260 -15.77 5.58 18.30
C TYR A 260 -16.44 6.73 17.52
N ILE A 261 -16.66 6.54 16.22
CA ILE A 261 -17.29 7.50 15.30
C ILE A 261 -18.14 6.77 14.26
N ASP A 262 -19.13 7.47 13.70
CA ASP A 262 -19.97 6.96 12.62
C ASP A 262 -19.24 6.92 11.26
N VAL A 263 -19.63 5.98 10.40
CA VAL A 263 -19.05 5.79 9.06
C VAL A 263 -19.16 7.03 8.16
N LEU A 264 -20.20 7.86 8.35
CA LEU A 264 -20.41 9.09 7.59
C LEU A 264 -19.27 10.09 7.79
N TRP A 265 -18.69 10.15 9.01
CA TRP A 265 -17.54 11.01 9.28
C TRP A 265 -16.32 10.60 8.47
N VAL A 266 -16.08 9.30 8.32
CA VAL A 266 -14.96 8.78 7.53
C VAL A 266 -15.19 9.06 6.05
N ALA A 267 -16.40 8.81 5.55
CA ALA A 267 -16.74 9.13 4.16
C ALA A 267 -16.49 10.63 3.86
N ALA A 268 -16.91 11.51 4.77
CA ALA A 268 -16.74 12.94 4.63
C ALA A 268 -15.26 13.38 4.69
N LEU A 269 -14.45 12.82 5.61
CA LEU A 269 -13.05 13.20 5.77
C LEU A 269 -12.12 12.61 4.70
N VAL A 270 -12.47 11.44 4.15
CA VAL A 270 -11.66 10.75 3.13
C VAL A 270 -11.95 11.27 1.73
N ALA A 271 -13.19 11.67 1.43
CA ALA A 271 -13.59 12.12 0.10
C ALA A 271 -12.68 13.21 -0.50
N PRO A 272 -12.28 14.27 0.23
CA PRO A 272 -11.40 15.30 -0.31
C PRO A 272 -10.03 14.78 -0.76
N SER A 273 -9.49 13.78 -0.05
CA SER A 273 -8.21 13.15 -0.39
C SER A 273 -8.32 12.33 -1.67
N LEU A 274 -9.43 11.62 -1.87
CA LEU A 274 -9.71 10.87 -3.10
C LEU A 274 -9.88 11.80 -4.30
N ILE A 275 -10.66 12.87 -4.16
CA ILE A 275 -10.86 13.89 -5.21
C ILE A 275 -9.52 14.51 -5.60
N SER A 276 -8.72 14.93 -4.61
CA SER A 276 -7.39 15.49 -4.85
C SER A 276 -6.45 14.50 -5.55
N GLY A 277 -6.52 13.21 -5.20
CA GLY A 277 -5.76 12.13 -5.85
C GLY A 277 -6.14 11.93 -7.32
N ILE A 278 -7.44 11.87 -7.62
CA ILE A 278 -7.96 11.75 -8.99
C ILE A 278 -7.52 12.95 -9.84
N LEU A 279 -7.63 14.16 -9.31
CA LEU A 279 -7.20 15.38 -10.00
C LEU A 279 -5.70 15.37 -10.29
N LYS A 280 -4.87 14.90 -9.34
CA LYS A 280 -3.43 14.70 -9.55
C LYS A 280 -3.14 13.72 -10.69
N MET A 281 -3.94 12.66 -10.85
CA MET A 281 -3.78 11.71 -11.95
C MET A 281 -4.17 12.33 -13.30
N ILE A 282 -5.31 13.04 -13.36
CA ILE A 282 -5.82 13.65 -14.60
C ILE A 282 -4.88 14.77 -15.08
N TYR A 283 -4.45 15.64 -14.16
CA TYR A 283 -3.65 16.83 -14.46
C TYR A 283 -2.18 16.70 -14.04
N ALA A 284 -1.64 15.48 -14.00
CA ALA A 284 -0.30 15.15 -13.50
C ALA A 284 0.85 15.99 -14.07
N LYS A 285 0.68 16.55 -15.29
CA LYS A 285 1.66 17.44 -15.92
C LYS A 285 1.53 18.92 -15.49
N LYS A 286 0.32 19.41 -15.20
CA LYS A 286 0.04 20.78 -14.70
C LYS A 286 0.34 20.92 -13.21
N LEU A 287 0.09 19.87 -12.42
CA LEU A 287 -0.02 19.96 -10.95
C LEU A 287 1.26 19.68 -10.16
N ARG A 288 2.39 19.41 -10.82
CA ARG A 288 3.70 19.23 -10.15
C ARG A 288 4.27 20.53 -9.55
N VAL A 289 3.57 21.66 -9.67
CA VAL A 289 4.05 22.99 -9.31
C VAL A 289 3.19 23.69 -8.24
N VAL A 290 2.07 23.09 -7.79
CA VAL A 290 1.20 23.73 -6.79
C VAL A 290 1.85 23.62 -5.41
N PRO A 291 2.28 24.74 -4.77
CA PRO A 291 2.87 24.70 -3.44
C PRO A 291 1.81 24.38 -2.38
N VAL A 292 2.20 23.62 -1.36
CA VAL A 292 1.34 23.29 -0.22
C VAL A 292 0.97 24.57 0.53
N THR A 293 -0.33 24.84 0.66
CA THR A 293 -0.85 26.02 1.35
C THR A 293 -0.69 25.89 2.87
N PHE A 294 -0.73 27.02 3.57
CA PHE A 294 -0.81 27.01 5.04
C PHE A 294 -2.04 26.24 5.54
N ILE A 295 -3.20 26.46 4.89
CA ILE A 295 -4.46 25.75 5.19
C ILE A 295 -4.29 24.24 5.08
N ALA A 296 -3.59 23.74 4.04
CA ALA A 296 -3.34 22.31 3.87
C ALA A 296 -2.41 21.74 4.96
N ARG A 297 -1.42 22.50 5.44
CA ARG A 297 -0.58 22.05 6.57
C ARG A 297 -1.37 22.02 7.87
N LEU A 298 -2.23 23.02 8.08
CA LEU A 298 -3.07 23.11 9.27
C LEU A 298 -4.13 22.00 9.29
N SER A 299 -4.73 21.66 8.14
CA SER A 299 -5.73 20.59 8.06
C SER A 299 -5.16 19.23 8.45
N VAL A 300 -3.93 18.91 8.01
CA VAL A 300 -3.24 17.67 8.40
C VAL A 300 -2.99 17.65 9.91
N GLY A 301 -2.46 18.74 10.48
CA GLY A 301 -2.24 18.84 11.93
C GLY A 301 -3.53 18.68 12.74
N LEU A 302 -4.62 19.33 12.31
CA LEU A 302 -5.94 19.19 12.92
C LEU A 302 -6.47 17.75 12.84
N THR A 303 -6.20 17.06 11.73
CA THR A 303 -6.61 15.65 11.56
C THR A 303 -5.96 14.76 12.62
N TYR A 304 -4.66 14.91 12.86
CA TYR A 304 -3.95 14.18 13.93
C TYR A 304 -4.51 14.52 15.32
N VAL A 305 -4.78 15.79 15.59
CA VAL A 305 -5.37 16.24 16.86
C VAL A 305 -6.77 15.66 17.05
N ALA A 306 -7.61 15.66 16.02
CA ALA A 306 -8.95 15.09 16.07
C ALA A 306 -8.93 13.58 16.31
N ILE A 307 -8.02 12.85 15.65
CA ILE A 307 -7.81 11.41 15.87
C ILE A 307 -7.48 11.15 17.34
N ILE A 308 -6.50 11.86 17.90
CA ILE A 308 -6.08 11.69 19.30
C ILE A 308 -7.23 12.05 20.24
N ALA A 309 -7.95 13.15 19.98
CA ALA A 309 -9.07 13.60 20.79
C ALA A 309 -10.24 12.60 20.81
N ILE A 310 -10.57 11.98 19.67
CA ILE A 310 -11.56 10.91 19.61
C ILE A 310 -11.12 9.72 20.46
N TRP A 311 -9.84 9.37 20.35
CA TRP A 311 -9.29 8.18 20.97
C TRP A 311 -9.24 8.27 22.50
N ILE A 312 -8.87 9.43 23.04
CA ILE A 312 -8.86 9.68 24.50
C ILE A 312 -10.24 10.08 25.06
N ASP A 313 -11.29 9.95 24.26
CA ASP A 313 -12.66 10.36 24.60
C ASP A 313 -12.80 11.82 25.06
N PHE A 314 -12.12 12.73 24.38
CA PHE A 314 -12.14 14.15 24.73
C PHE A 314 -13.54 14.75 24.57
N LYS A 315 -13.98 15.53 25.56
CA LYS A 315 -15.32 16.17 25.61
C LYS A 315 -15.71 16.90 24.32
N TYR A 316 -14.77 17.58 23.66
CA TYR A 316 -15.03 18.36 22.45
C TYR A 316 -14.57 17.67 21.15
N LYS A 317 -14.41 16.35 21.16
CA LYS A 317 -13.95 15.57 19.99
C LYS A 317 -14.73 15.86 18.70
N PHE A 318 -16.04 16.01 18.77
CA PHE A 318 -16.88 16.30 17.59
C PHE A 318 -16.70 17.72 17.04
N TYR A 319 -16.40 18.71 17.90
CA TYR A 319 -16.06 20.07 17.44
C TYR A 319 -14.73 20.07 16.69
N LEU A 320 -13.73 19.34 17.20
CA LEU A 320 -12.45 19.15 16.50
C LEU A 320 -12.63 18.41 15.18
N LEU A 321 -13.50 17.41 15.13
CA LEU A 321 -13.80 16.65 13.92
C LEU A 321 -14.49 17.52 12.86
N ALA A 322 -15.48 18.33 13.26
CA ALA A 322 -16.14 19.29 12.38
C ALA A 322 -15.16 20.36 11.86
N ALA A 323 -14.30 20.90 12.74
CA ALA A 323 -13.26 21.83 12.33
C ALA A 323 -12.30 21.19 11.31
N THR A 324 -11.85 19.96 11.57
CA THR A 324 -11.01 19.19 10.65
C THR A 324 -11.66 19.05 9.28
N LEU A 325 -12.95 18.70 9.24
CA LEU A 325 -13.71 18.56 8.00
C LEU A 325 -13.68 19.87 7.18
N VAL A 326 -13.99 21.01 7.81
CA VAL A 326 -13.94 22.32 7.15
C VAL A 326 -12.55 22.60 6.57
N PHE A 327 -11.49 22.41 7.36
CA PHE A 327 -10.12 22.67 6.91
C PHE A 327 -9.66 21.75 5.78
N VAL A 328 -10.05 20.47 5.81
CA VAL A 328 -9.72 19.52 4.74
C VAL A 328 -10.42 19.89 3.42
N TYR A 329 -11.70 20.30 3.47
CA TYR A 329 -12.42 20.76 2.28
C TYR A 329 -11.87 22.10 1.77
N MET A 330 -11.55 23.06 2.64
CA MET A 330 -10.89 24.31 2.23
C MET A 330 -9.53 24.05 1.57
N ALA A 331 -8.75 23.11 2.11
CA ALA A 331 -7.47 22.72 1.53
C ALA A 331 -7.65 22.12 0.13
N MET A 332 -8.63 21.23 -0.05
CA MET A 332 -8.98 20.65 -1.35
C MET A 332 -9.44 21.72 -2.34
N ILE A 333 -10.38 22.59 -1.96
CA ILE A 333 -10.89 23.65 -2.84
C ILE A 333 -9.76 24.59 -3.26
N GLY A 334 -8.93 25.03 -2.31
CA GLY A 334 -7.75 25.85 -2.62
C GLY A 334 -6.75 25.13 -3.53
N TYR A 335 -6.61 23.81 -3.41
CA TYR A 335 -5.81 23.00 -4.32
C TYR A 335 -6.42 22.97 -5.74
N VAL A 336 -7.73 22.77 -5.86
CA VAL A 336 -8.47 22.75 -7.13
C VAL A 336 -8.41 24.11 -7.85
N ILE A 337 -8.59 25.21 -7.13
CA ILE A 337 -8.56 26.56 -7.73
C ILE A 337 -7.17 26.81 -8.34
N LYS A 338 -6.10 26.59 -7.55
CA LYS A 338 -4.73 26.73 -8.04
C LYS A 338 -4.41 25.77 -9.18
N ALA A 339 -5.00 24.58 -9.17
CA ALA A 339 -4.85 23.60 -10.24
C ALA A 339 -5.40 24.09 -11.57
N LEU A 340 -6.54 24.79 -11.54
CA LEU A 340 -7.23 25.32 -12.73
C LEU A 340 -6.56 26.58 -13.27
N GLU A 341 -5.96 27.40 -12.41
CA GLU A 341 -5.27 28.64 -12.78
C GLU A 341 -3.95 28.43 -13.57
N ILE A 342 -3.42 27.20 -13.63
CA ILE A 342 -2.14 26.92 -14.31
C ILE A 342 -2.35 26.80 -15.84
N PRO A 343 -1.71 27.66 -16.65
CA PRO A 343 -1.84 27.62 -18.12
C PRO A 343 -1.24 26.33 -18.72
N GLU A 344 -1.79 25.88 -19.84
CA GLU A 344 -1.41 24.61 -20.52
C GLU A 344 0.06 24.52 -20.95
N THR A 345 0.72 25.67 -21.09
CA THR A 345 2.10 25.79 -21.59
C THR A 345 3.17 25.77 -20.51
N ALA A 346 2.79 25.71 -19.22
CA ALA A 346 3.73 25.72 -18.10
C ALA A 346 4.56 24.41 -18.01
N LYS A 347 5.64 24.31 -18.78
CA LYS A 347 6.73 23.33 -18.56
C LYS A 347 7.68 23.87 -17.48
N LYS A 348 8.24 22.96 -16.68
CA LYS A 348 9.29 23.21 -15.66
C LYS A 348 10.28 24.29 -16.14
N LYS A 349 10.51 25.35 -15.37
CA LYS A 349 11.85 25.94 -15.32
C LYS A 349 12.77 24.87 -14.70
N PRO A 350 13.93 24.54 -15.30
CA PRO A 350 14.89 23.68 -14.64
C PRO A 350 15.27 24.30 -13.30
N VAL A 351 15.22 23.48 -12.25
CA VAL A 351 15.77 23.84 -10.95
C VAL A 351 17.28 23.83 -11.15
N ASN A 352 17.89 25.02 -11.15
CA ASN A 352 19.34 25.17 -11.06
C ASN A 352 19.81 24.81 -9.66
#